data_AF-A0A946U7B8-F1
#
_entry.id   AF-A0A946U7B8-F1
#
_cell.length_a   1.000
_cell.length_b   1.000
_cell.length_c   1.000
_cell.angle_alpha   90.00
_cell.angle_beta   90.00
_cell.angle_gamma   90.00
#
_symmetry.space_group_name_H-M   'P 1'
#
loop_
_entity.id
_entity.type
_entity.pdbx_description
1 polymer ?
#
loop_
_entity_poly.entity_id
_entity_poly.type
_entity_poly.pdbx_seq_one_letter_code
_entity_poly.pdbx_strand_id
1 'polypeptide(L)' 'MSGSVSAVSNVMRRELSGYFSTPVAWVFIVIFLVMAGVFTFYIGNLYARGISDLDPFFQFHPWLYLFLVPAIAMRLWAE' A
#
# COMPACT_ATOMS: atom_id res chain seq x y z
N MET A 1 -28.13 14.42 -12.55
CA MET A 1 -27.06 14.06 -11.58
C MET A 1 -26.47 12.66 -11.79
N SER A 2 -27.15 11.68 -12.41
CA SER A 2 -26.55 10.33 -12.61
C SER A 2 -25.47 10.26 -13.71
N GLY A 3 -25.51 11.13 -14.72
CA GLY A 3 -24.54 11.12 -15.83
C GLY A 3 -23.12 11.52 -15.45
N SER A 4 -22.93 12.43 -14.48
CA SER A 4 -21.59 12.78 -14.00
C SER A 4 -20.96 11.67 -13.16
N VAL A 5 -21.76 10.93 -12.38
CA VAL A 5 -21.28 9.83 -11.53
C VAL A 5 -20.79 8.66 -12.39
N SER A 6 -21.50 8.33 -13.47
CA SER A 6 -21.06 7.27 -14.40
C SER A 6 -19.79 7.64 -15.16
N ALA A 7 -19.65 8.91 -15.57
CA ALA A 7 -18.43 9.39 -16.22
C ALA A 7 -17.20 9.31 -15.30
N VAL A 8 -17.33 9.76 -14.05
CA VAL A 8 -16.26 9.69 -13.05
C VAL A 8 -15.86 8.24 -12.75
N SER A 9 -16.85 7.35 -12.59
CA SER A 9 -16.61 5.92 -12.37
C SER A 9 -15.86 5.25 -13.54
N ASN A 10 -16.21 5.61 -14.78
CA ASN A 10 -15.53 5.09 -15.97
C ASN A 10 -14.07 5.53 -16.05
N VAL A 11 -13.78 6.81 -15.75
CA VAL A 11 -12.39 7.31 -15.72
C VAL A 11 -11.61 6.61 -14.61
N MET A 12 -12.15 6.54 -13.39
CA MET A 12 -11.53 5.85 -12.26
C MET A 12 -11.18 4.39 -12.59
N ARG A 13 -12.11 3.62 -13.19
CA ARG A 13 -11.84 2.23 -13.58
C ARG A 13 -10.73 2.12 -14.62
N ARG A 14 -10.67 3.03 -15.59
CA ARG A 14 -9.65 3.02 -16.64
C ARG A 14 -8.27 3.27 -16.05
N GLU A 15 -8.14 4.30 -15.20
CA GLU A 15 -6.88 4.66 -14.57
C GLU A 15 -6.40 3.59 -13.58
N LEU A 16 -7.30 3.05 -12.74
CA LEU A 16 -6.95 1.96 -11.81
C LEU A 16 -6.48 0.72 -12.57
N SER A 17 -7.21 0.30 -13.62
CA SER A 17 -6.85 -0.87 -14.41
C SER A 17 -5.52 -0.67 -15.14
N GLY A 18 -5.25 0.54 -15.65
CA GLY A 18 -3.96 0.88 -16.26
C GLY A 18 -2.81 0.76 -15.27
N TYR A 19 -3.02 1.19 -14.03
CA TYR A 19 -2.01 1.12 -12.97
C TYR A 19 -1.62 -0.33 -12.63
N PHE A 20 -2.60 -1.19 -12.35
CA PHE A 20 -2.37 -2.60 -12.00
C PHE A 20 -1.94 -3.48 -13.19
N SER A 21 -2.04 -2.99 -14.43
CA SER A 21 -1.53 -3.70 -15.61
C SER A 21 0.00 -3.66 -15.68
N THR A 22 0.65 -2.81 -14.89
CA THR A 22 2.11 -2.72 -14.88
C THR A 22 2.75 -3.69 -13.88
N PRO A 23 3.84 -4.39 -14.26
CA PRO A 23 4.53 -5.31 -13.35
C PRO A 23 5.02 -4.63 -12.07
N VAL A 24 5.36 -3.34 -12.15
CA VAL A 24 5.89 -2.54 -11.03
C VAL A 24 4.88 -2.44 -9.88
N ALA A 25 3.58 -2.30 -10.17
CA ALA A 25 2.55 -2.23 -9.13
C ALA A 25 2.52 -3.51 -8.29
N TRP A 26 2.65 -4.68 -8.93
CA TRP A 26 2.71 -5.97 -8.25
C TRP A 26 3.97 -6.14 -7.41
N VAL A 27 5.13 -5.73 -7.95
CA VAL A 27 6.40 -5.74 -7.20
C VAL A 27 6.28 -4.90 -5.92
N PHE A 28 5.68 -3.73 -6.01
CA PHE A 28 5.48 -2.85 -4.87
C PHE A 28 4.60 -3.49 -3.79
N ILE A 29 3.49 -4.15 -4.17
CA ILE A 29 2.60 -4.85 -3.23
C ILE A 29 3.36 -5.96 -2.49
N VAL A 30 4.17 -6.74 -3.22
CA VAL A 30 4.98 -7.81 -2.62
C VAL A 30 6.01 -7.24 -1.65
N ILE A 31 6.72 -6.18 -2.03
CA ILE A 31 7.68 -5.52 -1.14
C ILE A 31 6.99 -4.97 0.11
N PHE A 32 5.86 -4.29 -0.04
CA PHE A 32 5.08 -3.78 1.08
C PHE A 32 4.66 -4.89 2.04
N LEU A 33 4.13 -6.00 1.53
CA LEU A 33 3.72 -7.16 2.34
C LEU A 33 4.90 -7.78 3.09
N VAL A 34 6.03 -8.00 2.42
CA VAL A 34 7.23 -8.55 3.04
C VAL A 34 7.77 -7.63 4.12
N MET A 35 7.88 -6.32 3.85
CA MET A 35 8.37 -5.35 4.83
C MET A 35 7.43 -5.23 6.04
N ALA A 36 6.11 -5.15 5.81
CA ALA A 36 5.12 -5.10 6.88
C ALA A 36 5.18 -6.36 7.77
N GLY A 37 5.32 -7.54 7.16
CA GLY A 37 5.50 -8.80 7.88
C GLY A 37 6.79 -8.82 8.69
N VAL A 38 7.93 -8.48 8.09
CA VAL A 38 9.23 -8.49 8.76
C VAL A 38 9.25 -7.50 9.93
N PHE A 39 8.74 -6.30 9.74
CA PHE A 39 8.73 -5.27 10.78
C PHE A 39 7.80 -5.67 11.94
N THR A 40 6.68 -6.32 11.65
CA THR A 40 5.74 -6.76 12.69
C THR A 40 6.27 -7.97 13.46
N PHE A 41 6.70 -9.02 12.77
CA PHE A 41 7.04 -10.29 13.39
C PHE A 41 8.46 -10.35 13.94
N TYR A 42 9.46 -9.78 13.25
CA TYR A 42 10.86 -9.84 13.67
C TYR A 42 11.27 -8.60 14.47
N ILE A 43 11.04 -7.39 13.94
CA ILE A 43 11.49 -6.15 14.61
C ILE A 43 10.57 -5.79 15.79
N GLY A 44 9.26 -5.86 15.57
CA GLY A 44 8.24 -5.59 16.59
C GLY A 44 8.02 -6.72 17.59
N ASN A 45 8.65 -7.87 17.34
CA ASN A 45 8.64 -9.04 18.20
C ASN A 45 7.22 -9.46 18.64
N LEU A 46 6.24 -9.35 17.73
CA LEU A 46 4.81 -9.54 18.00
C LEU A 46 4.55 -10.83 18.81
N TYR A 47 5.21 -11.93 18.45
CA TYR A 47 5.02 -13.21 19.14
C TYR A 47 5.74 -13.31 20.48
N ALA A 48 7.01 -12.88 20.57
CA ALA A 48 7.75 -13.06 21.82
C ALA A 48 7.38 -12.03 22.91
N ARG A 49 6.62 -10.99 22.56
CA ARG A 49 5.97 -10.10 23.53
C ARG A 49 4.94 -10.82 24.39
N GLY A 50 4.32 -11.90 23.89
CA GLY A 50 3.28 -12.65 24.64
C GLY A 50 2.00 -11.84 24.89
N ILE A 51 1.77 -10.76 24.14
CA ILE A 51 0.60 -9.89 24.26
C ILE A 51 -0.24 -10.02 22.99
N SER A 52 -1.57 -10.08 23.14
CA SER A 52 -2.52 -10.18 22.02
C SER A 52 -2.92 -8.78 21.51
N ASP A 53 -1.94 -7.93 21.22
CA ASP A 53 -2.16 -6.60 20.67
C ASP A 53 -1.42 -6.43 19.33
N LEU A 54 -2.01 -5.62 18.45
CA LEU A 54 -1.45 -5.30 17.13
C LEU A 54 -0.64 -3.99 17.14
N ASP A 55 -0.28 -3.50 18.33
CA ASP A 55 0.52 -2.30 18.52
C ASP A 55 1.82 -2.28 17.67
N PRO A 56 2.64 -3.35 17.63
CA PRO A 56 3.87 -3.29 16.84
C PRO A 56 3.58 -3.26 15.33
N PHE A 57 2.45 -3.80 14.88
CA PHE A 57 2.02 -3.67 13.48
C PHE A 57 1.73 -2.21 13.14
N PHE A 58 0.88 -1.53 13.92
CA PHE A 58 0.49 -0.15 13.65
C PHE A 58 1.61 0.86 13.89
N GLN A 59 2.54 0.59 14.81
CA GLN A 59 3.69 1.48 15.06
C GLN A 59 4.59 1.60 13.82
N PHE A 60 4.78 0.51 13.06
CA PHE A 60 5.63 0.51 11.87
C PHE A 60 4.92 0.94 10.58
N HIS A 61 3.59 0.96 10.55
CA HIS A 61 2.81 1.38 9.37
C HIS A 61 3.12 2.81 8.90
N PRO A 62 3.17 3.84 9.77
CA PRO A 62 3.51 5.21 9.36
C PRO A 62 4.88 5.31 8.70
N TRP A 63 5.88 4.58 9.22
CA TRP A 63 7.24 4.56 8.67
C TRP A 63 7.29 3.91 7.30
N LEU A 64 6.60 2.77 7.13
CA LEU A 64 6.48 2.10 5.84
C LEU A 64 5.82 3.03 4.82
N TYR A 65 4.73 3.69 5.17
CA TYR A 65 4.04 4.62 4.27
C TYR A 65 4.89 5.84 3.93
N LEU A 66 5.65 6.40 4.88
CA LEU A 66 6.53 7.53 4.61
C LEU A 66 7.55 7.21 3.52
N PHE A 67 8.05 5.97 3.44
CA PHE A 67 8.99 5.55 2.41
C PHE A 67 8.30 5.08 1.12
N LEU A 68 7.25 4.27 1.24
CA LEU A 68 6.61 3.57 0.13
C LEU A 68 5.63 4.48 -0.64
N VAL A 69 4.92 5.39 0.04
CA VAL A 69 3.95 6.28 -0.61
C VAL A 69 4.62 7.24 -1.62
N PRO A 70 5.76 7.89 -1.32
CA PRO A 70 6.47 8.67 -2.32
C PRO A 70 6.94 7.82 -3.51
N ALA A 71 7.47 6.61 -3.24
CA ALA A 71 7.97 5.73 -4.29
C ALA A 71 6.88 5.30 -5.28
N ILE A 72 5.67 4.99 -4.80
CA ILE A 72 4.53 4.64 -5.66
C ILE A 72 3.93 5.87 -6.36
N ALA A 73 3.97 7.03 -5.72
CA ALA A 73 3.43 8.29 -6.24
C ALA A 73 4.32 8.97 -7.28
N MET A 74 5.65 8.76 -7.25
CA MET A 74 6.58 9.33 -8.24
C MET A 74 6.17 9.02 -9.67
N ARG A 75 5.68 7.80 -9.91
CA ARG A 75 5.21 7.41 -11.24
C ARG A 75 3.91 8.11 -11.63
N LEU A 76 2.99 8.30 -10.69
CA LEU A 76 1.71 8.97 -10.93
C LEU A 76 1.87 10.47 -11.24
N TRP A 77 2.96 11.08 -10.77
CA TRP A 77 3.32 12.47 -11.07
C TRP A 77 4.10 12.65 -12.38
N ALA A 78 4.70 11.57 -12.89
CA ALA A 78 5.51 11.59 -14.10
C ALA A 78 4.72 11.24 -15.37
N GLU A 79 3.57 10.58 -15.22
CA GLU A 79 2.54 10.40 -16.25
C GLU A 79 1.61 11.63 -16.32
#